data_AF-A0A672J5G7-F1
#
_entry.id   AF-A0A672J5G7-F1
#
_cell.length_a   1.000
_cell.length_b   1.000
_cell.length_c   1.000
_cell.angle_alpha   90.00
_cell.angle_beta   90.00
_cell.angle_gamma   90.00
#
_symmetry.space_group_name_H-M   'P 1'
#
loop_
_entity.id
_entity.type
_entity.pdbx_description
1 polymer ?
#
loop_
_entity_poly.entity_id
_entity_poly.type
_entity_poly.pdbx_seq_one_letter_code
_entity_poly.pdbx_strand_id
1 'polypeptide(L)'
;LSPLSAMQLFGLATVAQVRTSRFTKGDAMAPSMAFAVGVTSAMYLCKGVSGANLNPSVTFSFCVMGKMPWRKLAPYSLSQLLGAYVAAGIVYLVYYDAIMDYSGGVLTVTGPNETASIFATYPSEYLSLENGFLDQVVGTAMLMLCILGLGEQRNTPVPEGLIPVVVGIVVFGLSISLSANCGCAINPARDLGPRLFTLSAGYGTEVFTMNAQYSSGETWSSTITEAASKEEEAVLLSTQSGKYTAW
;
A
#
# COMPACT_ATOMS: atom_id res chain seq x y z
N LEU A 1 -11.92 11.83 -15.03
CA LEU A 1 -11.40 11.18 -13.81
C LEU A 1 -12.18 9.88 -13.61
N SER A 2 -11.51 8.73 -13.60
CA SER A 2 -12.22 7.47 -13.35
C SER A 2 -12.60 7.39 -11.86
N PRO A 3 -13.64 6.62 -11.49
CA PRO A 3 -14.05 6.50 -10.09
C PRO A 3 -12.95 5.95 -9.17
N LEU A 4 -12.02 5.15 -9.68
CA LEU A 4 -10.85 4.70 -8.91
C LEU A 4 -9.89 5.85 -8.60
N SER A 5 -9.83 6.88 -9.45
CA SER A 5 -9.06 8.08 -9.15
C SER A 5 -9.54 8.73 -7.85
N ALA A 6 -10.84 8.74 -7.57
CA ALA A 6 -11.37 9.30 -6.33
C ALA A 6 -10.87 8.56 -5.08
N MET A 7 -10.91 7.21 -5.09
CA MET A 7 -10.39 6.39 -3.99
C MET A 7 -8.91 6.68 -3.71
N GLN A 8 -8.11 6.71 -4.77
CA GLN A 8 -6.66 6.90 -4.67
C GLN A 8 -6.29 8.32 -4.24
N LEU A 9 -7.06 9.33 -4.65
CA LEU A 9 -6.83 10.71 -4.22
C LEU A 9 -6.92 10.84 -2.70
N PHE A 10 -7.93 10.24 -2.05
CA PHE A 10 -8.02 10.26 -0.58
C PHE A 10 -6.84 9.55 0.07
N GLY A 11 -6.60 8.29 -0.31
CA GLY A 11 -5.56 7.47 0.31
C GLY A 11 -4.17 8.05 0.14
N LEU A 12 -3.74 8.28 -1.11
CA LEU A 12 -2.38 8.74 -1.42
C LEU A 12 -2.12 10.15 -0.88
N ALA A 13 -3.11 11.06 -0.92
CA ALA A 13 -2.94 12.40 -0.34
C ALA A 13 -2.76 12.36 1.18
N THR A 14 -3.48 11.48 1.88
CA THR A 14 -3.28 11.29 3.32
C THR A 14 -1.91 10.67 3.62
N VAL A 15 -1.44 9.69 2.83
CA VAL A 15 -0.07 9.17 3.02
C VAL A 15 0.96 10.25 2.76
N ALA A 16 0.80 11.07 1.70
CA ALA A 16 1.67 12.19 1.41
C ALA A 16 1.74 13.16 2.58
N GLN A 17 0.58 13.60 3.09
CA GLN A 17 0.48 14.48 4.24
C GLN A 17 1.18 13.90 5.49
N VAL A 18 0.89 12.64 5.83
CA VAL A 18 1.45 11.99 7.02
C VAL A 18 2.97 11.87 6.89
N ARG A 19 3.48 11.46 5.73
CA ARG A 19 4.92 11.28 5.49
C ARG A 19 5.66 12.61 5.48
N THR A 20 5.26 13.56 4.64
CA THR A 20 5.98 14.83 4.48
C THR A 20 5.89 15.72 5.72
N SER A 21 4.83 15.58 6.53
CA SER A 21 4.72 16.26 7.83
C SER A 21 5.44 15.56 8.98
N ARG A 22 6.20 14.49 8.73
CA ARG A 22 6.87 13.67 9.76
C ARG A 22 5.89 13.22 10.86
N PHE A 23 4.71 12.74 10.45
CA PHE A 23 3.65 12.25 11.35
C PHE A 23 3.05 13.32 12.28
N THR A 24 3.28 14.62 12.04
CA THR A 24 2.67 15.70 12.86
C THR A 24 1.22 16.02 12.46
N LYS A 25 0.78 15.58 11.27
CA LYS A 25 -0.59 15.79 10.74
C LYS A 25 -1.39 14.48 10.61
N GLY A 26 -0.94 13.40 11.22
CA GLY A 26 -1.64 12.11 11.29
C GLY A 26 -0.71 10.96 11.64
N ASP A 27 -1.30 9.81 11.96
CA ASP A 27 -0.60 8.59 12.37
C ASP A 27 -0.78 7.45 11.33
N ALA A 28 -0.36 6.25 11.70
CA ALA A 28 -0.50 5.05 10.86
C ALA A 28 -1.95 4.66 10.54
N MET A 29 -2.93 5.11 11.35
CA MET A 29 -4.36 4.81 11.13
C MET A 29 -4.97 5.74 10.07
N ALA A 30 -4.49 6.98 9.97
CA ALA A 30 -5.06 7.99 9.08
C ALA A 30 -5.16 7.53 7.60
N PRO A 31 -4.12 6.93 6.97
CA PRO A 31 -4.24 6.39 5.62
C PRO A 31 -5.33 5.32 5.49
N SER A 32 -5.45 4.42 6.47
CA SER A 32 -6.46 3.35 6.47
C SER A 32 -7.88 3.95 6.45
N MET A 33 -8.13 4.97 7.25
CA MET A 33 -9.43 5.67 7.26
C MET A 33 -9.68 6.40 5.94
N ALA A 34 -8.68 7.10 5.40
CA ALA A 34 -8.82 7.84 4.14
C ALA A 34 -9.10 6.91 2.95
N PHE A 35 -8.42 5.77 2.86
CA PHE A 35 -8.70 4.76 1.84
C PHE A 35 -10.13 4.21 1.95
N ALA A 36 -10.62 3.96 3.17
CA ALA A 36 -11.98 3.49 3.40
C ALA A 36 -13.06 4.51 2.99
N VAL A 37 -12.85 5.78 3.33
CA VAL A 37 -13.71 6.89 2.86
C VAL A 37 -13.64 6.99 1.34
N GLY A 38 -12.44 6.92 0.75
CA GLY A 38 -12.23 6.95 -0.68
C GLY A 38 -12.94 5.81 -1.43
N VAL A 39 -12.90 4.58 -0.90
CA VAL A 39 -13.63 3.42 -1.45
C VAL A 39 -15.13 3.69 -1.40
N THR A 40 -15.64 4.12 -0.25
CA THR A 40 -17.07 4.42 -0.05
C THR A 40 -17.55 5.46 -1.06
N SER A 41 -16.83 6.59 -1.19
CA SER A 41 -17.13 7.66 -2.14
C SER A 41 -17.05 7.17 -3.59
N ALA A 42 -15.99 6.44 -3.97
CA ALA A 42 -15.84 5.90 -5.31
C ALA A 42 -16.99 4.94 -5.69
N MET A 43 -17.43 4.11 -4.74
CA MET A 43 -18.57 3.23 -4.94
C MET A 43 -19.87 4.00 -5.15
N TYR A 44 -20.16 5.02 -4.32
CA TYR A 44 -21.35 5.86 -4.54
C TYR A 44 -21.35 6.54 -5.91
N LEU A 45 -20.18 6.92 -6.43
CA LEU A 45 -20.06 7.54 -7.76
C LEU A 45 -20.31 6.59 -8.93
N CYS A 46 -20.00 5.29 -8.80
CA CYS A 46 -19.96 4.41 -9.97
C CYS A 46 -20.61 3.03 -9.83
N LYS A 47 -21.17 2.69 -8.66
CA LYS A 47 -21.81 1.39 -8.42
C LYS A 47 -22.96 1.16 -9.40
N GLY A 48 -23.82 2.16 -9.63
CA GLY A 48 -24.97 2.05 -10.54
C GLY A 48 -24.60 1.91 -12.03
N VAL A 49 -23.37 2.25 -12.42
CA VAL A 49 -22.92 2.20 -13.82
C VAL A 49 -22.07 0.96 -14.09
N SER A 50 -21.09 0.70 -13.21
CA SER A 50 -20.02 -0.28 -13.46
C SER A 50 -20.01 -1.46 -12.48
N GLY A 51 -20.82 -1.41 -11.42
CA GLY A 51 -20.73 -2.33 -10.27
C GLY A 51 -19.67 -1.94 -9.24
N ALA A 52 -18.83 -0.94 -9.54
CA ALA A 52 -17.78 -0.42 -8.66
C ALA A 52 -16.79 -1.50 -8.16
N ASN A 53 -16.30 -2.37 -9.06
CA ASN A 53 -15.30 -3.37 -8.68
C ASN A 53 -14.03 -2.72 -8.10
N LEU A 54 -13.57 -1.62 -8.72
CA LEU A 54 -12.46 -0.77 -8.25
C LEU A 54 -11.13 -1.51 -7.96
N ASN A 55 -11.04 -2.78 -8.34
CA ASN A 55 -9.96 -3.69 -7.99
C ASN A 55 -9.89 -4.80 -9.06
N PRO A 56 -8.74 -5.02 -9.73
CA PRO A 56 -8.57 -6.09 -10.69
C PRO A 56 -8.81 -7.48 -10.11
N SER A 57 -8.45 -7.72 -8.84
CA SER A 57 -8.71 -9.00 -8.15
C SER A 57 -10.21 -9.25 -7.98
N VAL A 58 -10.97 -8.24 -7.55
CA VAL A 58 -12.45 -8.33 -7.45
C VAL A 58 -13.07 -8.57 -8.83
N THR A 59 -12.57 -7.85 -9.84
CA THR A 59 -12.99 -7.98 -11.24
C THR A 59 -12.75 -9.41 -11.76
N PHE A 60 -11.58 -9.98 -11.47
CA PHE A 60 -11.24 -11.36 -11.80
C PHE A 60 -12.15 -12.36 -11.07
N SER A 61 -12.34 -12.21 -9.76
CA SER A 61 -13.22 -13.08 -8.98
C SER A 61 -14.65 -13.07 -9.50
N PHE A 62 -15.18 -11.91 -9.91
CA PHE A 62 -16.52 -11.82 -10.51
C PHE A 62 -16.60 -12.52 -11.87
N CYS A 63 -15.52 -12.54 -12.66
CA CYS A 63 -15.45 -13.37 -13.87
C CYS A 63 -15.50 -14.87 -13.54
N VAL A 64 -14.69 -15.32 -12.59
CA VAL A 64 -14.62 -16.73 -12.16
C VAL A 64 -15.99 -17.22 -11.65
N MET A 65 -16.70 -16.37 -10.91
CA MET A 65 -18.03 -16.69 -10.37
C MET A 65 -19.16 -16.53 -11.39
N GLY A 66 -18.88 -16.19 -12.65
CA GLY A 66 -19.90 -15.97 -13.67
C GLY A 66 -20.76 -14.71 -13.47
N LYS A 67 -20.36 -13.80 -12.56
CA LYS A 67 -21.05 -12.52 -12.32
C LYS A 67 -20.69 -11.45 -13.36
N MET A 68 -19.62 -11.64 -14.13
CA MET A 68 -19.19 -10.73 -15.18
C MET A 68 -18.58 -11.51 -16.36
N PRO A 69 -18.82 -11.11 -17.63
CA PRO A 69 -18.23 -11.80 -18.77
C PRO A 69 -16.71 -11.54 -18.86
N TRP A 70 -15.93 -12.59 -19.12
CA TRP A 70 -14.46 -12.56 -19.21
C TRP A 70 -13.90 -11.48 -20.16
N ARG A 71 -14.59 -11.18 -21.26
CA ARG A 71 -14.21 -10.10 -22.19
C ARG A 71 -14.11 -8.70 -21.55
N LYS A 72 -14.77 -8.48 -20.41
CA LYS A 72 -14.71 -7.21 -19.67
C LYS A 72 -13.53 -7.13 -18.71
N LEU A 73 -12.85 -8.24 -18.39
CA LEU A 73 -11.77 -8.28 -17.41
C LEU A 73 -10.65 -7.29 -17.74
N ALA A 74 -10.04 -7.41 -18.93
CA ALA A 74 -8.92 -6.56 -19.31
C ALA A 74 -9.29 -5.07 -19.42
N PRO A 75 -10.40 -4.67 -20.08
CA PRO A 75 -10.82 -3.27 -20.11
C PRO A 75 -11.11 -2.69 -18.71
N TYR A 76 -11.74 -3.46 -17.82
CA TYR A 76 -11.99 -3.02 -16.44
C TYR A 76 -10.68 -2.82 -15.67
N SER A 77 -9.79 -3.80 -15.70
CA SER A 77 -8.50 -3.74 -14.99
C SER A 77 -7.61 -2.62 -15.52
N LEU A 78 -7.62 -2.37 -16.84
CA LEU A 78 -6.86 -1.26 -17.43
C LEU A 78 -7.43 0.09 -17.03
N SER A 79 -8.76 0.27 -17.06
CA SER A 79 -9.39 1.52 -16.61
C SER A 79 -9.13 1.80 -15.13
N GLN A 80 -9.07 0.75 -14.31
CA GLN A 80 -8.71 0.84 -12.90
C GLN A 80 -7.25 1.30 -12.78
N LEU A 81 -6.30 0.58 -13.39
CA LEU A 81 -4.88 0.91 -13.34
C LEU A 81 -4.59 2.34 -13.81
N LEU A 82 -5.14 2.77 -14.94
CA LEU A 82 -4.99 4.14 -15.45
C LEU A 82 -5.58 5.19 -14.50
N GLY A 83 -6.72 4.86 -13.87
CA GLY A 83 -7.33 5.71 -12.85
C GLY A 83 -6.42 5.97 -11.66
N ALA A 84 -5.74 4.93 -11.19
CA ALA A 84 -4.81 4.99 -10.08
C ALA A 84 -3.50 5.70 -10.45
N TYR A 85 -2.98 5.46 -11.66
CA TYR A 85 -1.83 6.19 -12.21
C TYR A 85 -2.08 7.70 -12.24
N VAL A 86 -3.23 8.13 -12.79
CA VAL A 86 -3.57 9.56 -12.88
C VAL A 86 -3.77 10.17 -11.49
N ALA A 87 -4.38 9.45 -10.55
CA ALA A 87 -4.52 9.94 -9.18
C ALA A 87 -3.17 10.13 -8.48
N ALA A 88 -2.22 9.22 -8.67
CA ALA A 88 -0.86 9.36 -8.16
C ALA A 88 -0.18 10.61 -8.71
N GLY A 89 -0.30 10.86 -10.03
CA GLY A 89 0.22 12.08 -10.64
C GLY A 89 -0.42 13.36 -10.08
N ILE A 90 -1.73 13.37 -9.85
CA ILE A 90 -2.41 14.51 -9.22
C ILE A 90 -1.89 14.73 -7.80
N VAL A 91 -1.76 13.68 -6.99
CA VAL A 91 -1.24 13.81 -5.61
C VAL A 91 0.20 14.30 -5.61
N TYR A 92 1.05 13.78 -6.51
CA TYR A 92 2.41 14.27 -6.66
C TYR A 92 2.47 15.75 -6.99
N LEU A 93 1.62 16.24 -7.90
CA LEU A 93 1.56 17.67 -8.24
C LEU A 93 1.06 18.51 -7.05
N VAL A 94 0.04 18.04 -6.32
CA VAL A 94 -0.52 18.75 -5.15
C VAL A 94 0.48 18.82 -4.00
N TYR A 95 1.26 17.76 -3.78
CA TYR A 95 2.25 17.66 -2.70
C TYR A 95 3.69 17.91 -3.16
N TYR A 96 3.90 18.44 -4.38
CA TYR A 96 5.23 18.55 -4.99
C TYR A 96 6.23 19.25 -4.06
N ASP A 97 5.89 20.45 -3.59
CA ASP A 97 6.77 21.24 -2.72
C ASP A 97 7.06 20.52 -1.40
N ALA A 98 6.06 19.87 -0.80
CA ALA A 98 6.22 19.14 0.44
C ALA A 98 7.08 17.87 0.27
N ILE A 99 6.96 17.18 -0.87
CA ILE A 99 7.79 16.02 -1.21
C ILE A 99 9.24 16.47 -1.40
N MET A 100 9.48 17.56 -2.14
CA MET A 100 10.82 18.06 -2.42
C MET A 100 11.51 18.61 -1.16
N ASP A 101 10.78 19.32 -0.30
CA ASP A 101 11.30 19.79 0.98
C ASP A 101 11.65 18.61 1.91
N TYR A 102 10.75 17.62 2.03
CA TYR A 102 10.97 16.45 2.87
C TYR A 102 12.16 15.59 2.40
N SER A 103 12.29 15.39 1.09
CA SER A 103 13.30 14.51 0.50
C SER A 103 14.64 15.20 0.22
N GLY A 104 14.72 16.53 0.37
CA GLY A 104 15.89 17.32 -0.05
C GLY A 104 16.07 17.34 -1.57
N GLY A 105 14.97 17.20 -2.33
CA GLY A 105 14.96 17.21 -3.80
C GLY A 105 15.34 15.87 -4.44
N VAL A 106 15.55 14.81 -3.66
CA VAL A 106 15.96 13.49 -4.18
C VAL A 106 14.84 12.48 -3.98
N LEU A 107 14.32 11.93 -5.07
CA LEU A 107 13.24 10.94 -5.04
C LEU A 107 13.81 9.54 -4.85
N THR A 108 13.73 8.99 -3.63
CA THR A 108 14.24 7.65 -3.31
C THR A 108 13.12 6.69 -2.92
N VAL A 109 13.37 5.40 -3.15
CA VAL A 109 12.49 4.28 -2.76
C VAL A 109 12.79 3.78 -1.35
N THR A 110 14.05 3.88 -0.94
CA THR A 110 14.54 3.44 0.36
C THR A 110 15.26 4.57 1.09
N GLY A 111 15.51 4.35 2.39
CA GLY A 111 16.19 5.31 3.25
C GLY A 111 15.25 6.18 4.10
N PRO A 112 15.83 7.02 4.97
CA PRO A 112 15.09 7.71 6.04
C PRO A 112 14.13 8.80 5.55
N ASN A 113 14.35 9.34 4.34
CA ASN A 113 13.47 10.32 3.71
C ASN A 113 12.92 9.79 2.37
N GLU A 114 12.73 8.47 2.24
CA GLU A 114 12.06 7.90 1.07
C GLU A 114 10.65 8.44 0.93
N THR A 115 10.21 8.59 -0.32
CA THR A 115 8.88 9.13 -0.64
C THR A 115 8.10 8.22 -1.57
N ALA A 116 8.66 7.08 -2.00
CA ALA A 116 7.96 6.17 -2.90
C ALA A 116 6.79 5.47 -2.21
N SER A 117 6.87 5.24 -0.89
CA SER A 117 5.78 4.65 -0.09
C SER A 117 4.52 5.50 -0.01
N ILE A 118 4.61 6.79 -0.41
CA ILE A 118 3.44 7.66 -0.59
C ILE A 118 2.49 7.06 -1.64
N PHE A 119 3.06 6.46 -2.69
CA PHE A 119 2.33 6.08 -3.89
C PHE A 119 2.02 4.59 -3.93
N ALA A 120 2.99 3.74 -3.61
CA ALA A 120 2.87 2.28 -3.68
C ALA A 120 3.25 1.63 -2.34
N THR A 121 2.79 0.40 -2.14
CA THR A 121 3.13 -0.37 -0.95
C THR A 121 4.53 -0.97 -1.09
N TYR A 122 5.27 -1.05 0.01
CA TYR A 122 6.53 -1.77 0.04
C TYR A 122 6.51 -2.72 1.24
N PRO A 123 7.06 -3.93 1.06
CA PRO A 123 7.12 -4.92 2.13
C PRO A 123 8.06 -4.45 3.23
N SER A 124 7.72 -4.81 4.47
CA SER A 124 8.58 -4.59 5.63
C SER A 124 9.88 -5.40 5.50
N GLU A 125 10.98 -4.86 6.04
CA GLU A 125 12.33 -5.44 5.89
C GLU A 125 12.45 -6.88 6.40
N TYR A 126 11.67 -7.26 7.41
CA TYR A 126 11.67 -8.59 8.00
C TYR A 126 10.86 -9.63 7.19
N LEU A 127 10.11 -9.20 6.17
CA LEU A 127 9.10 -10.04 5.53
C LEU A 127 9.67 -10.82 4.34
N SER A 128 9.57 -12.15 4.38
CA SER A 128 9.93 -12.98 3.24
C SER A 128 8.95 -12.82 2.07
N LEU A 129 9.42 -13.06 0.84
CA LEU A 129 8.58 -13.01 -0.35
C LEU A 129 7.38 -13.99 -0.26
N GLU A 130 7.62 -15.18 0.28
CA GLU A 130 6.60 -16.22 0.45
C GLU A 130 5.48 -15.77 1.41
N ASN A 131 5.86 -15.21 2.58
CA ASN A 131 4.89 -14.70 3.54
C ASN A 131 4.20 -13.43 3.03
N GLY A 132 4.91 -12.56 2.30
CA GLY A 132 4.30 -11.41 1.64
C GLY A 132 3.28 -11.81 0.58
N PHE A 133 3.55 -12.88 -0.18
CA PHE A 133 2.57 -13.44 -1.11
C PHE A 133 1.35 -14.00 -0.37
N LEU A 134 1.57 -14.80 0.68
CA LEU A 134 0.49 -15.36 1.49
C LEU A 134 -0.38 -14.26 2.13
N ASP A 135 0.24 -13.22 2.68
CA ASP A 135 -0.42 -12.04 3.24
C ASP A 135 -1.39 -11.40 2.24
N GLN A 136 -0.94 -11.19 1.00
CA GLN A 136 -1.77 -10.58 -0.05
C GLN A 136 -2.89 -11.52 -0.53
N VAL A 137 -2.64 -12.83 -0.62
CA VAL A 137 -3.66 -13.83 -0.96
C VAL A 137 -4.73 -13.88 0.12
N VAL A 138 -4.34 -14.00 1.39
CA VAL A 138 -5.26 -14.08 2.53
C VAL A 138 -6.05 -12.77 2.67
N GLY A 139 -5.39 -11.61 2.60
CA GLY A 139 -6.08 -10.32 2.67
C GLY A 139 -7.11 -10.13 1.55
N THR A 140 -6.76 -10.52 0.31
CA THR A 140 -7.70 -10.45 -0.82
C THR A 140 -8.84 -11.46 -0.66
N ALA A 141 -8.58 -12.66 -0.15
CA ALA A 141 -9.60 -13.67 0.12
C ALA A 141 -10.58 -13.20 1.21
N MET A 142 -10.08 -12.59 2.28
CA MET A 142 -10.92 -11.98 3.32
C MET A 142 -11.78 -10.85 2.76
N LEU A 143 -11.21 -9.96 1.93
CA LEU A 143 -11.98 -8.94 1.22
C LEU A 143 -13.12 -9.56 0.43
N MET A 144 -12.83 -10.57 -0.40
CA MET A 144 -13.83 -11.24 -1.22
C MET A 144 -14.92 -11.91 -0.38
N LEU A 145 -14.53 -12.60 0.70
CA LEU A 145 -15.46 -13.25 1.63
C LEU A 145 -16.46 -12.25 2.21
N CYS A 146 -15.98 -11.10 2.68
CA CYS A 146 -16.82 -10.06 3.26
C CYS A 146 -17.74 -9.41 2.23
N ILE A 147 -17.24 -9.05 1.04
CA ILE A 147 -18.05 -8.30 0.06
C ILE A 147 -19.07 -9.18 -0.69
N LEU A 148 -18.77 -10.47 -0.90
CA LEU A 148 -19.69 -11.38 -1.60
C LEU A 148 -20.95 -11.65 -0.79
N GLY A 149 -20.85 -11.66 0.54
CA GLY A 149 -21.98 -11.88 1.44
C GLY A 149 -22.96 -10.72 1.53
N LEU A 150 -22.56 -9.49 1.17
CA LEU A 150 -23.37 -8.28 1.40
C LEU A 150 -24.70 -8.26 0.63
N GLY A 151 -24.77 -8.95 -0.52
CA GLY A 151 -25.98 -9.04 -1.35
C GLY A 151 -26.58 -10.45 -1.45
N GLU A 152 -26.08 -11.41 -0.66
CA GLU A 152 -26.54 -12.80 -0.73
C GLU A 152 -27.91 -12.96 -0.06
N GLN A 153 -28.90 -13.35 -0.87
CA GLN A 153 -30.31 -13.46 -0.44
C GLN A 153 -30.55 -14.66 0.48
N ARG A 154 -29.64 -15.64 0.48
CA ARG A 154 -29.69 -16.79 1.41
C ARG A 154 -29.18 -16.45 2.81
N ASN A 155 -28.58 -15.28 2.99
CA ASN A 155 -28.09 -14.79 4.28
C ASN A 155 -28.90 -13.55 4.71
N THR A 156 -28.33 -12.68 5.54
CA THR A 156 -28.88 -11.36 5.86
C THR A 156 -28.25 -10.30 4.95
N PRO A 157 -28.87 -9.95 3.80
CA PRO A 157 -28.32 -8.95 2.90
C PRO A 157 -28.35 -7.56 3.54
N VAL A 158 -27.33 -6.77 3.24
CA VAL A 158 -27.26 -5.37 3.64
C VAL A 158 -28.19 -4.55 2.73
N PRO A 159 -28.93 -3.56 3.26
CA PRO A 159 -29.71 -2.64 2.43
C PRO A 159 -28.84 -2.03 1.32
N GLU A 160 -29.34 -2.01 0.07
CA GLU A 160 -28.49 -1.71 -1.09
C GLU A 160 -27.77 -0.36 -1.00
N GLY A 161 -28.41 0.64 -0.40
CA GLY A 161 -27.86 1.97 -0.18
C GLY A 161 -26.71 2.02 0.84
N LEU A 162 -26.60 1.02 1.72
CA LEU A 162 -25.53 0.90 2.73
C LEU A 162 -24.34 0.05 2.25
N ILE A 163 -24.48 -0.70 1.15
CA ILE A 163 -23.38 -1.54 0.62
C ILE A 163 -22.06 -0.76 0.48
N PRO A 164 -22.00 0.45 -0.13
CA PRO A 164 -20.75 1.22 -0.22
C PRO A 164 -20.09 1.49 1.13
N VAL A 165 -20.88 1.85 2.15
CA VAL A 165 -20.40 2.15 3.51
C VAL A 165 -19.83 0.90 4.15
N VAL A 166 -20.54 -0.23 4.06
CA VAL A 166 -20.08 -1.50 4.63
C VAL A 166 -18.79 -1.98 3.94
N VAL A 167 -18.68 -1.83 2.63
CA VAL A 167 -17.41 -2.15 1.91
C VAL A 167 -16.27 -1.25 2.39
N GLY A 168 -16.52 0.05 2.60
CA GLY A 168 -15.53 0.95 3.20
C GLY A 168 -15.06 0.47 4.57
N ILE A 169 -15.97 0.08 5.46
CA ILE A 169 -15.65 -0.47 6.80
C ILE A 169 -14.84 -1.76 6.70
N VAL A 170 -15.16 -2.66 5.77
CA VAL A 170 -14.37 -3.88 5.51
C VAL A 170 -12.96 -3.53 5.10
N VAL A 171 -12.79 -2.60 4.15
CA VAL A 171 -11.46 -2.14 3.70
C VAL A 171 -10.69 -1.48 4.85
N PHE A 172 -11.35 -0.68 5.68
CA PHE A 172 -10.75 -0.08 6.87
C PHE A 172 -10.21 -1.16 7.83
N GLY A 173 -11.05 -2.13 8.18
CA GLY A 173 -10.71 -3.23 9.08
C GLY A 173 -9.52 -4.05 8.55
N LEU A 174 -9.53 -4.41 7.28
CA LEU A 174 -8.41 -5.12 6.65
C LEU A 174 -7.13 -4.29 6.64
N SER A 175 -7.24 -2.99 6.36
CA SER A 175 -6.09 -2.08 6.34
C SER A 175 -5.42 -1.98 7.71
N ILE A 176 -6.18 -1.82 8.79
CA ILE A 176 -5.61 -1.75 10.14
C ILE A 176 -5.11 -3.12 10.65
N SER A 177 -5.64 -4.23 10.13
CA SER A 177 -5.20 -5.58 10.54
C SER A 177 -3.98 -6.10 9.76
N LEU A 178 -3.77 -5.68 8.51
CA LEU A 178 -2.77 -6.27 7.61
C LEU A 178 -1.72 -5.28 7.09
N SER A 179 -1.75 -4.00 7.50
CA SER A 179 -0.85 -2.97 6.95
C SER A 179 0.63 -3.18 7.31
N ALA A 180 0.95 -3.81 8.46
CA ALA A 180 2.32 -3.92 8.93
C ALA A 180 3.24 -4.78 8.03
N ASN A 181 2.69 -5.76 7.31
CA ASN A 181 3.48 -6.65 6.47
C ASN A 181 3.77 -6.02 5.10
N CYS A 182 2.73 -5.86 4.29
CA CYS A 182 2.80 -5.42 2.89
C CYS A 182 1.96 -4.17 2.62
N GLY A 183 1.66 -3.35 3.64
CA GLY A 183 0.85 -2.14 3.48
C GLY A 183 -0.62 -2.38 3.09
N CYS A 184 -1.12 -3.62 3.23
CA CYS A 184 -2.47 -4.04 2.84
C CYS A 184 -2.84 -3.60 1.41
N ALA A 185 -2.00 -3.97 0.42
CA ALA A 185 -2.23 -3.57 -0.96
C ALA A 185 -3.57 -4.12 -1.49
N ILE A 186 -3.78 -5.44 -1.42
CA ILE A 186 -5.00 -6.25 -1.74
C ILE A 186 -5.72 -5.92 -3.08
N ASN A 187 -5.15 -5.00 -3.86
CA ASN A 187 -5.72 -4.40 -5.06
C ASN A 187 -4.58 -4.10 -6.05
N PRO A 188 -4.45 -4.87 -7.13
CA PRO A 188 -3.38 -4.69 -8.10
C PRO A 188 -3.38 -3.30 -8.76
N ALA A 189 -4.53 -2.68 -9.01
CA ALA A 189 -4.57 -1.33 -9.58
C ALA A 189 -4.15 -0.27 -8.56
N ARG A 190 -4.44 -0.49 -7.28
CA ARG A 190 -4.06 0.43 -6.19
C ARG A 190 -2.56 0.53 -6.00
N ASP A 191 -1.82 -0.51 -6.39
CA ASP A 191 -0.38 -0.58 -6.23
C ASP A 191 0.37 -0.36 -7.56
N LEU A 192 0.02 -1.11 -8.61
CA LEU A 192 0.75 -1.06 -9.88
C LEU A 192 0.59 0.28 -10.61
N GLY A 193 -0.60 0.89 -10.57
CA GLY A 193 -0.84 2.19 -11.22
C GLY A 193 0.09 3.28 -10.66
N PRO A 194 0.08 3.53 -9.34
CA PRO A 194 0.99 4.50 -8.72
C PRO A 194 2.47 4.12 -8.84
N ARG A 195 2.82 2.82 -8.84
CA ARG A 195 4.20 2.36 -9.03
C ARG A 195 4.74 2.66 -10.45
N LEU A 196 3.89 2.53 -11.46
CA LEU A 196 4.21 2.98 -12.82
C LEU A 196 4.35 4.50 -12.89
N PHE A 197 3.56 5.24 -12.12
CA PHE A 197 3.71 6.68 -12.02
C PHE A 197 5.05 7.06 -11.38
N THR A 198 5.44 6.47 -10.25
CA THR A 198 6.73 6.78 -9.61
C THR A 198 7.92 6.43 -10.49
N LEU A 199 7.85 5.34 -11.27
CA LEU A 199 8.83 5.06 -12.31
C LEU A 199 8.96 6.24 -13.28
N SER A 200 7.84 6.74 -13.82
CA SER A 200 7.82 7.86 -14.76
C SER A 200 8.26 9.20 -14.15
N ALA A 201 8.05 9.38 -12.84
CA ALA A 201 8.40 10.57 -12.09
C ALA A 201 9.89 10.65 -11.71
N GLY A 202 10.67 9.59 -11.97
CA GLY A 202 12.11 9.60 -11.78
C GLY A 202 12.61 8.91 -10.50
N TYR A 203 11.78 8.11 -9.82
CA TYR A 203 12.22 7.29 -8.67
C TYR A 203 13.16 6.13 -9.06
N GLY A 204 13.30 5.85 -10.36
CA GLY A 204 14.13 4.75 -10.87
C GLY A 204 13.44 3.39 -10.85
N THR A 205 14.13 2.36 -11.34
CA THR A 205 13.59 0.98 -11.44
C THR A 205 13.47 0.28 -10.09
N GLU A 206 14.08 0.84 -9.05
CA GLU A 206 14.03 0.33 -7.67
C GLU A 206 12.60 0.20 -7.13
N VAL A 207 11.68 0.98 -7.70
CA VAL A 207 10.24 0.88 -7.39
C VAL A 207 9.69 -0.53 -7.66
N PHE A 208 10.37 -1.41 -8.40
CA PHE A 208 9.96 -2.81 -8.59
C PHE A 208 10.85 -3.84 -7.89
N THR A 209 11.99 -3.46 -7.32
CA THR A 209 13.04 -4.41 -6.91
C THR A 209 13.39 -4.40 -5.42
N MET A 210 12.74 -3.58 -4.59
CA MET A 210 13.07 -3.42 -3.17
C MET A 210 13.16 -4.74 -2.36
N ASN A 211 12.46 -5.80 -2.77
CA ASN A 211 12.57 -7.14 -2.13
C ASN A 211 13.77 -7.98 -2.59
N ALA A 212 14.27 -7.76 -3.82
CA ALA A 212 15.35 -8.57 -4.39
C ALA A 212 16.71 -8.27 -3.74
N GLN A 213 16.93 -7.05 -3.26
CA GLN A 213 18.17 -6.65 -2.59
C GLN A 213 18.32 -7.20 -1.16
N TYR A 214 17.20 -7.43 -0.45
CA TYR A 214 17.27 -8.01 0.91
C TYR A 214 17.27 -9.54 0.90
N SER A 215 16.64 -10.18 -0.09
CA SER A 215 16.69 -11.63 -0.25
C SER A 215 17.98 -12.13 -0.90
N SER A 216 18.79 -11.27 -1.55
CA SER A 216 20.04 -11.67 -2.21
C SER A 216 21.20 -11.93 -1.24
N GLY A 217 21.02 -11.77 0.07
CA GLY A 217 22.07 -12.07 1.06
C GLY A 217 23.21 -11.05 1.12
N GLU A 218 23.24 -10.08 0.20
CA GLU A 218 24.31 -9.07 0.10
C GLU A 218 24.34 -8.14 1.33
N THR A 219 23.19 -7.87 1.94
CA THR A 219 23.10 -7.05 3.17
C THR A 219 23.31 -7.83 4.46
N TRP A 220 23.14 -9.16 4.47
CA TRP A 220 23.44 -9.97 5.66
C TRP A 220 24.93 -9.94 5.97
N SER A 221 25.76 -10.00 4.92
CA SER A 221 27.22 -9.86 5.06
C SER A 221 27.60 -8.48 5.59
N SER A 222 27.02 -7.39 5.07
CA SER A 222 27.38 -6.04 5.51
C SER A 222 26.90 -5.74 6.93
N THR A 223 25.69 -6.19 7.30
CA THR A 223 25.11 -5.97 8.63
C THR A 223 25.86 -6.75 9.71
N ILE A 224 26.29 -7.99 9.43
CA ILE A 224 27.13 -8.78 10.36
C ILE A 224 28.53 -8.14 10.48
N THR A 225 29.10 -7.67 9.38
CA THR A 225 30.44 -7.04 9.41
C THR A 225 30.41 -5.73 10.20
N GLU A 226 29.34 -4.94 10.06
CA GLU A 226 29.19 -3.68 10.80
C GLU A 226 28.87 -3.91 12.29
N ALA A 227 28.07 -4.93 12.61
CA ALA A 227 27.82 -5.34 14.01
C ALA A 227 29.09 -5.88 14.68
N ALA A 228 29.86 -6.71 13.99
CA ALA A 228 31.13 -7.24 14.48
C ALA A 228 32.17 -6.13 14.71
N SER A 229 32.23 -5.11 13.83
CA SER A 229 33.12 -3.96 14.03
C SER A 229 32.75 -3.11 15.25
N LYS A 230 31.44 -2.95 15.54
CA LYS A 230 30.96 -2.19 16.69
C LYS A 230 31.15 -2.95 18.00
N GLU A 231 31.06 -4.27 17.98
CA GLU A 231 31.40 -5.13 19.13
C GLU A 231 32.91 -5.12 19.42
N GLU A 232 33.77 -5.23 18.41
CA GLU A 232 35.22 -5.11 18.60
C GLU A 232 35.61 -3.73 19.15
N GLU A 233 35.01 -2.65 18.64
CA GLU A 233 35.25 -1.29 19.14
C GLU A 233 34.75 -1.12 20.60
N ALA A 234 33.58 -1.66 20.94
CA ALA A 234 33.04 -1.64 22.30
C ALA A 234 33.88 -2.46 23.29
N VAL A 235 34.41 -3.61 22.88
CA VAL A 235 35.29 -4.47 23.69
C VAL A 235 36.66 -3.80 23.90
N LEU A 236 37.21 -3.14 22.87
CA LEU A 236 38.45 -2.37 22.99
C LEU A 236 38.28 -1.18 23.93
N LEU A 237 37.14 -0.47 23.84
CA LEU A 237 36.81 0.65 24.73
C LEU A 237 36.59 0.20 26.18
N SER A 238 35.94 -0.96 26.41
CA SER A 238 35.74 -1.50 27.77
C SER A 238 37.03 -2.01 28.42
N THR A 239 37.97 -2.51 27.60
CA THR A 239 39.27 -2.99 28.09
C THR A 239 40.20 -1.83 28.47
N GLN A 240 40.06 -0.67 27.81
CA GLN A 240 40.79 0.56 28.17
C GLN A 240 40.22 1.30 29.38
N SER A 241 38.93 1.12 29.72
CA SER A 241 38.27 1.93 30.76
C SER A 241 38.29 1.35 32.18
N GLY A 242 38.85 0.16 32.39
CA GLY A 242 39.25 -0.35 33.71
C GLY A 242 38.25 -0.14 34.87
N LYS A 243 36.96 -0.44 34.68
CA LYS A 243 35.95 -0.36 35.76
C LYS A 243 35.06 -1.58 35.76
N TYR A 244 35.44 -2.56 36.58
CA TYR A 244 34.54 -3.59 37.08
C TYR A 244 33.75 -3.01 38.27
N THR A 245 32.42 -3.08 38.22
CA THR A 245 31.60 -3.28 39.43
C THR A 245 30.34 -4.07 39.08
N ALA A 246 30.22 -5.23 39.74
CA ALA A 246 29.02 -6.04 39.82
C ALA A 246 27.92 -5.30 40.60
N TRP A 247 26.69 -5.31 40.07
CA TRP A 247 25.45 -5.90 40.58
C TRP A 247 24.29 -5.42 39.69
#